data_AF-A0ABD6Y3M7-F1
#
_entry.id   AF-A0ABD6Y3M7-F1
#
_cell.length_a   1.000
_cell.length_b   1.000
_cell.length_c   1.000
_cell.angle_alpha   90.00
_cell.angle_beta   90.00
_cell.angle_gamma   90.00
#
_symmetry.space_group_name_H-M   'P 1'
#
loop_
_entity.id
_entity.type
_entity.pdbx_description
1 polymer ?
#
loop_
_entity_poly.entity_id
_entity_poly.type
_entity_poly.pdbx_seq_one_letter_code
_entity_poly.pdbx_strand_id
1 'polypeptide(L)'
;LTAQQLLDHLHNIEQELHRRRLIHWGPRTIDLDIIDFGHQHIKTPTLTIPHPEMANRQFVLLPMREITNQNDPYYQQLDHLLNKTPDHNWLKKIYGREVFSWTNKK
;
A
#
# COMPACT_ATOMS: atom_id res chain seq x y z
N LEU A 1 15.73 -11.12 1.46
CA LEU A 1 16.11 -9.73 1.09
C LEU A 1 16.10 -8.89 2.35
N THR A 2 17.02 -7.93 2.49
CA THR A 2 16.86 -6.84 3.47
C THR A 2 15.74 -5.89 3.00
N ALA A 3 15.23 -5.03 3.89
CA ALA A 3 14.21 -4.05 3.52
C ALA A 3 14.67 -3.13 2.36
N GLN A 4 15.95 -2.73 2.35
CA GLN A 4 16.51 -1.94 1.26
C GLN A 4 16.60 -2.73 -0.05
N GLN A 5 17.03 -3.99 -0.01
CA GLN A 5 17.05 -4.84 -1.20
C GLN A 5 15.65 -5.10 -1.76
N LEU A 6 14.63 -5.19 -0.89
CA LEU A 6 13.25 -5.27 -1.32
C LEU A 6 12.81 -3.97 -2.01
N LEU A 7 13.11 -2.80 -1.44
CA LEU A 7 12.80 -1.51 -2.07
C LEU A 7 13.40 -1.40 -3.47
N ASP A 8 14.68 -1.75 -3.62
CA ASP A 8 15.37 -1.72 -4.92
C ASP A 8 14.69 -2.67 -5.92
N HIS A 9 14.24 -3.84 -5.47
CA HIS A 9 13.52 -4.79 -6.30
C HIS A 9 12.14 -4.28 -6.74
N LEU A 10 11.38 -3.64 -5.83
CA LEU A 10 10.09 -3.03 -6.17
C LEU A 10 10.26 -1.92 -7.21
N HIS A 11 11.30 -1.09 -7.09
CA HIS A 11 11.61 -0.06 -8.09
C HIS A 11 11.91 -0.65 -9.47
N ASN A 12 12.58 -1.81 -9.54
CA ASN A 12 12.81 -2.49 -10.82
C ASN A 12 11.49 -2.96 -11.45
N ILE A 13 10.58 -3.55 -10.66
CA ILE A 13 9.25 -3.97 -11.14
C ILE A 13 8.46 -2.77 -11.69
N GLU A 14 8.45 -1.64 -10.96
CA GLU A 14 7.79 -0.43 -11.42
C GLU A 14 8.37 0.09 -12.75
N GLN A 15 9.69 0.02 -12.93
CA GLN A 15 10.37 0.43 -14.17
C GLN A 15 10.01 -0.49 -15.34
N GLU A 16 10.00 -1.82 -15.11
CA GLU A 16 9.61 -2.81 -16.12
C GLU A 16 8.16 -2.63 -16.59
N LEU A 17 7.26 -2.20 -15.69
CA LEU A 17 5.86 -1.86 -15.99
C LEU A 17 5.68 -0.43 -16.53
N HIS A 18 6.74 0.12 -17.13
CA HIS A 18 6.77 1.40 -17.83
C HIS A 18 6.33 2.60 -16.97
N ARG A 19 6.73 2.66 -15.69
CA ARG A 19 6.58 3.90 -14.90
C ARG A 19 7.34 5.05 -15.57
N ARG A 20 6.62 5.92 -16.30
CA ARG A 20 7.16 7.17 -16.85
C ARG A 20 6.80 8.33 -15.92
N ARG A 21 7.80 8.98 -15.32
CA ARG A 21 7.59 10.20 -14.50
C ARG A 21 7.37 11.41 -15.42
N LEU A 22 6.18 11.51 -16.02
CA LEU A 22 5.82 12.62 -16.90
C LEU A 22 5.26 13.83 -16.13
N ILE A 23 4.58 13.59 -15.00
CA ILE A 23 3.92 14.62 -14.18
C ILE A 23 4.19 14.31 -12.70
N HIS A 24 4.53 15.32 -11.90
CA HIS A 24 4.64 15.17 -10.44
C HIS A 24 3.25 14.85 -9.87
N TRP A 25 3.11 13.70 -9.18
CA TRP A 25 1.82 13.09 -8.79
C TRP A 25 0.88 12.71 -9.93
N GLY A 26 1.41 12.58 -11.14
CA GLY A 26 0.66 12.02 -12.26
C GLY A 26 0.27 10.55 -12.02
N PRO A 27 -0.71 10.06 -12.78
CA PRO A 27 -1.11 8.65 -12.75
C PRO A 27 0.10 7.75 -13.02
N ARG A 28 0.20 6.66 -12.27
CA ARG A 28 1.24 5.63 -12.42
C ARG A 28 0.59 4.34 -12.87
N THR A 29 1.29 3.56 -13.69
CA THR A 29 0.84 2.20 -14.06
C THR A 29 0.67 1.34 -12.83
N ILE A 30 1.63 1.44 -11.91
CA ILE A 30 1.64 0.79 -10.61
C ILE A 30 2.49 1.63 -9.63
N ASP A 31 2.17 1.55 -8.35
CA ASP A 31 2.92 2.14 -7.23
C ASP A 31 3.05 1.05 -6.17
N LEU A 32 4.29 0.70 -5.79
CA LEU A 32 4.57 -0.38 -4.84
C LEU A 32 5.23 0.20 -3.59
N ASP A 33 4.47 0.25 -2.49
CA ASP A 33 4.93 0.77 -1.20
C ASP A 33 5.20 -0.37 -0.20
N ILE A 34 6.29 -0.26 0.57
CA ILE A 34 6.55 -1.11 1.74
C ILE A 34 5.87 -0.47 2.94
N ILE A 35 4.82 -1.10 3.47
CA ILE A 35 4.06 -0.56 4.61
C ILE A 35 4.64 -1.00 5.96
N ASP A 36 4.98 -2.29 6.07
CA ASP A 36 5.62 -2.91 7.24
C ASP A 36 6.71 -3.88 6.77
N PHE A 37 7.68 -4.18 7.63
CA PHE A 37 8.72 -5.16 7.35
C PHE A 37 9.16 -5.85 8.64
N GLY A 38 8.49 -6.94 8.99
CA GLY A 38 8.85 -7.77 10.14
C GLY A 38 8.90 -7.01 11.48
N HIS A 39 7.99 -6.06 11.69
CA HIS A 39 7.94 -5.20 12.88
C HIS A 39 9.19 -4.34 13.10
N GLN A 40 10.01 -4.14 12.06
CA GLN A 40 11.18 -3.29 12.14
C GLN A 40 10.81 -1.81 12.07
N HIS A 41 11.51 -1.00 12.85
CA HIS A 41 11.52 0.45 12.69
C HIS A 41 12.77 0.86 11.92
N ILE A 42 12.56 1.30 10.68
CA ILE A 42 13.64 1.70 9.78
C ILE A 42 13.46 3.17 9.45
N LYS A 43 14.54 3.95 9.59
CA LYS A 43 14.56 5.35 9.17
C LYS A 43 15.88 5.63 8.47
N THR A 44 15.81 5.74 7.16
CA THR A 44 16.93 6.09 6.28
C THR A 44 16.50 7.23 5.35
N PRO A 45 17.42 7.87 4.61
CA PRO A 45 17.05 8.88 3.63
C PRO A 45 16.10 8.39 2.52
N THR A 46 16.10 7.07 2.25
CA THR A 46 15.36 6.46 1.12
C THR A 46 14.19 5.57 1.55
N LEU A 47 14.14 5.13 2.81
CA LEU A 47 13.15 4.18 3.31
C LEU A 47 12.77 4.49 4.76
N THR A 48 11.47 4.58 5.02
CA THR A 48 10.89 4.72 6.36
C THR A 48 9.85 3.62 6.58
N ILE A 49 10.02 2.84 7.65
CA ILE A 49 9.12 1.74 8.05
C ILE A 49 8.81 1.88 9.56
N PRO A 50 7.54 1.76 9.99
CA PRO A 50 6.34 1.64 9.16
C PRO A 50 6.14 2.84 8.24
N HIS A 51 5.42 2.66 7.13
CA HIS A 51 5.24 3.73 6.14
C HIS A 51 4.58 4.96 6.80
N PRO A 52 5.17 6.17 6.69
CA PRO A 52 4.79 7.31 7.50
C PRO A 52 3.33 7.74 7.29
N GLU A 53 2.80 7.59 6.08
CA GLU A 53 1.42 7.96 5.76
C GLU A 53 0.40 6.83 5.92
N MET A 54 0.79 5.64 6.39
CA MET A 54 -0.15 4.50 6.46
C MET A 54 -1.36 4.82 7.36
N ALA A 55 -1.11 5.49 8.49
CA ALA A 55 -2.15 5.84 9.47
C ALA A 55 -3.15 6.88 8.92
N ASN A 56 -2.79 7.57 7.84
CA ASN A 56 -3.58 8.63 7.22
C ASN A 56 -4.40 8.14 6.02
N ARG A 57 -4.40 6.84 5.70
CA ARG A 57 -4.96 6.32 4.44
C ARG A 57 -5.81 5.08 4.68
N GLN A 58 -7.13 5.18 4.53
CA GLN A 58 -8.03 4.04 4.71
C GLN A 58 -7.79 2.94 3.68
N PHE A 59 -7.42 3.31 2.45
CA PHE A 59 -7.11 2.33 1.39
C PHE A 59 -5.83 1.53 1.63
N VAL A 60 -5.02 1.91 2.63
CA VAL A 60 -3.89 1.13 3.12
C VAL A 60 -4.33 0.27 4.31
N LEU A 61 -4.95 0.90 5.31
CA LEU A 61 -5.29 0.23 6.57
C LEU A 61 -6.36 -0.86 6.43
N LEU A 62 -7.39 -0.64 5.60
CA LEU A 62 -8.48 -1.63 5.42
C LEU A 62 -7.96 -2.94 4.80
N PRO A 63 -7.21 -2.92 3.66
CA PRO A 63 -6.60 -4.13 3.13
C PRO A 63 -5.64 -4.81 4.11
N MET A 64 -4.80 -4.04 4.82
CA MET A 64 -3.88 -4.61 5.81
C MET A 64 -4.63 -5.36 6.91
N ARG A 65 -5.72 -4.78 7.44
CA ARG A 65 -6.54 -5.44 8.45
C ARG A 65 -7.16 -6.72 7.92
N GLU A 66 -7.66 -6.70 6.68
CA GLU A 66 -8.29 -7.86 6.04
C GLU A 66 -7.36 -9.07 5.94
N ILE A 67 -6.07 -8.85 5.64
CA ILE A 67 -5.09 -9.94 5.51
C ILE A 67 -4.42 -10.33 6.83
N THR A 68 -4.64 -9.56 7.90
CA THR A 68 -4.05 -9.81 9.23
C THR A 68 -4.95 -10.75 10.03
N ASN A 69 -4.35 -11.73 10.72
CA ASN A 69 -5.10 -12.63 11.59
C ASN A 69 -5.72 -11.86 12.77
N GLN A 70 -7.00 -12.08 13.07
CA GLN A 70 -7.72 -11.41 14.16
C GLN A 70 -7.09 -11.63 15.55
N ASN A 71 -6.38 -12.75 15.74
CA ASN A 71 -5.69 -13.07 16.99
C ASN A 71 -4.28 -12.45 17.08
N ASP A 72 -3.78 -11.85 15.99
CA ASP A 72 -2.50 -11.14 15.99
C ASP A 72 -2.68 -9.78 16.68
N PRO A 73 -1.83 -9.39 17.65
CA PRO A 73 -1.87 -8.07 18.27
C PRO A 73 -1.84 -6.91 17.26
N TYR A 74 -1.22 -7.11 16.10
CA TYR A 74 -1.19 -6.14 15.01
C TYR A 74 -2.58 -5.81 14.47
N TYR A 75 -3.52 -6.77 14.48
CA TYR A 75 -4.90 -6.54 14.07
C TYR A 75 -5.57 -5.42 14.90
N GLN A 76 -5.37 -5.46 16.22
CA GLN A 76 -5.91 -4.45 17.14
C GLN A 76 -5.26 -3.08 16.93
N GLN A 77 -3.97 -3.05 16.57
CA GLN A 77 -3.29 -1.81 16.20
C GLN A 77 -3.89 -1.21 14.92
N LEU A 78 -4.15 -2.05 13.90
CA LEU A 78 -4.80 -1.61 12.66
C LEU A 78 -6.22 -1.09 12.90
N ASP A 79 -7.02 -1.76 13.73
CA ASP A 79 -8.35 -1.27 14.15
C ASP A 79 -8.27 0.08 14.87
N HIS A 80 -7.28 0.24 15.76
CA HIS A 80 -7.05 1.51 16.43
C HIS A 80 -6.69 2.64 15.46
N LEU A 81 -5.82 2.37 14.49
CA LEU A 81 -5.44 3.33 13.45
C LEU A 81 -6.64 3.66 12.54
N LEU A 82 -7.43 2.67 12.14
CA LEU A 82 -8.65 2.87 11.34
C LEU A 82 -9.66 3.79 12.04
N ASN A 83 -9.83 3.64 13.36
CA ASN A 83 -10.74 4.50 14.12
C ASN A 83 -10.23 5.94 14.28
N LYS A 84 -8.94 6.18 14.07
CA LYS A 84 -8.29 7.49 14.20
C LYS A 84 -7.91 8.14 12.88
N THR A 85 -8.03 7.42 11.77
CA THR A 85 -7.59 7.91 10.47
C THR A 85 -8.38 9.16 10.07
N PRO A 86 -7.73 10.23 9.60
CA PRO A 86 -8.40 11.42 9.07
C PRO A 86 -9.01 11.19 7.68
N ASP A 87 -8.68 10.09 7.01
CA ASP A 87 -9.17 9.77 5.68
C ASP A 87 -10.62 9.26 5.74
N HIS A 88 -11.52 9.98 5.08
CA HIS A 88 -12.94 9.63 4.96
C HIS A 88 -13.35 9.42 3.50
N ASN A 89 -12.37 9.20 2.61
CA ASN A 89 -12.64 8.99 1.19
C ASN A 89 -13.50 7.74 0.99
N TRP A 90 -14.38 7.80 -0.01
CA TRP A 90 -15.23 6.66 -0.34
C TRP A 90 -14.40 5.51 -0.90
N LEU A 91 -14.45 4.36 -0.24
CA LEU A 91 -13.82 3.13 -0.69
C LEU A 91 -14.86 2.10 -1.11
N LYS A 92 -14.68 1.57 -2.32
CA LYS A 92 -15.47 0.46 -2.83
C LYS A 92 -14.56 -0.76 -2.97
N LYS A 93 -14.84 -1.79 -2.17
CA LYS A 93 -14.21 -3.10 -2.36
C LYS A 93 -14.73 -3.72 -3.64
N ILE A 94 -13.82 -4.11 -4.51
CA ILE A 94 -14.12 -4.81 -5.76
C ILE A 94 -13.55 -6.23 -5.69
N TYR A 95 -14.23 -7.18 -6.31
CA TYR A 95 -13.81 -8.58 -6.35
C TYR A 95 -13.26 -8.94 -7.74
N GLY A 96 -12.44 -9.98 -7.87
CA GLY A 96 -11.72 -10.30 -9.12
C GLY A 96 -12.59 -10.34 -10.39
N ARG A 97 -13.84 -10.80 -10.30
CA ARG A 97 -14.80 -10.75 -11.42
C ARG A 97 -15.13 -9.33 -11.90
N GLU A 98 -15.07 -8.33 -11.03
CA GLU A 98 -15.36 -6.92 -11.31
C GLU A 98 -14.13 -6.14 -11.81
N VAL A 99 -12.92 -6.63 -11.50
CA VAL A 99 -11.64 -6.02 -11.91
C VAL A 99 -11.38 -6.27 -13.41
N PHE A 100 -11.65 -7.49 -13.88
CA PHE A 100 -11.41 -7.91 -15.26
C PHE A 100 -12.66 -7.83 -16.17
N SER A 101 -13.85 -7.55 -15.61
CA SER A 101 -15.08 -7.38 -16.39
C SER A 101 -15.22 -6.00 -17.04
N TRP A 102 -14.14 -5.24 -17.18
CA TRP A 102 -14.13 -4.09 -18.10
C TRP A 102 -14.07 -4.61 -19.54
N THR A 103 -15.12 -5.33 -19.94
CA THR A 103 -15.34 -5.74 -21.33
C THR A 103 -15.70 -4.48 -22.12
N ASN A 104 -14.82 -4.11 -23.05
CA ASN A 104 -15.05 -3.25 -24.20
C ASN A 104 -16.38 -2.47 -24.18
N LYS A 105 -16.42 -1.33 -23.51
CA LYS A 105 -17.33 -0.27 -23.97
C LYS A 105 -16.70 0.31 -25.24
N LYS A 106 -17.32 -0.04 -26.37
CA LYS A 106 -17.16 0.66 -27.65
C LYS A 106 -17.34 2.16 -27.47
#